data_AF-A0A839XQA9-F1
#
_entry.id   AF-A0A839XQA9-F1
#
_cell.length_a   1.000
_cell.length_b   1.000
_cell.length_c   1.000
_cell.angle_alpha   90.00
_cell.angle_beta   90.00
_cell.angle_gamma   90.00
#
_symmetry.space_group_name_H-M   'P 1'
#
loop_
_entity.id
_entity.type
_entity.pdbx_description
1 polymer ?
#
loop_
_entity_poly.entity_id
_entity_poly.type
_entity_poly.pdbx_seq_one_letter_code
_entity_poly.pdbx_strand_id
1 'polypeptide(L)'
;MSLYRDTGVVLRVHKLGEADRIITLLTRRNGKVRAVAKGVRRTTSRFGARLEPFGHVDVQFYTGRTLDVVTQVQTVDAFALPIVSDYQAYTAAAAIVETADRLTAEEEQPALKLYLLVVGALRALAGGQRDSSLVLDAFLLRAMAFAGWEPALTECARCGERGPHAAFNVQAGGLLCPRCRVPGSVHPAPDVLAVMAALLHGDWPVAEDSTQSVRRDVSGLVAAHLQWHLERRLRSLPFVERRAREAPLTAALGSDPHASGDTDDGTDDPGTGAADPAAVHPEQQAPEQQAPEQQARAPQDPAEHGPAHSDAAHSNTAVTAATSTASTGGREAGGEPAAASDDEEFGTVATAWTDTARATAPGEVEVTGALEGSRRDTHPGGAGT
;
A
#
# COMPACT_ATOMS: atom_id res chain seq x y z
N MET A 1 0.73 33.27 9.80
CA MET A 1 0.77 31.81 9.98
C MET A 1 -0.66 31.36 10.18
N SER A 2 -1.12 30.42 9.35
CA SER A 2 -2.52 30.02 9.21
C SER A 2 -2.75 28.60 9.69
N LEU A 3 -3.97 28.32 10.14
CA LEU A 3 -4.44 26.94 10.27
C LEU A 3 -4.93 26.48 8.91
N TYR A 4 -4.64 25.23 8.56
CA TYR A 4 -5.21 24.59 7.38
C TYR A 4 -5.53 23.13 7.68
N ARG A 5 -6.34 22.52 6.83
CA ARG A 5 -6.83 21.16 7.02
C ARG A 5 -6.67 20.37 5.73
N ASP A 6 -6.22 19.13 5.86
CA ASP A 6 -6.07 18.22 4.72
C ASP A 6 -6.25 16.77 5.17
N THR A 7 -6.65 15.93 4.22
CA THR A 7 -6.73 14.49 4.40
C THR A 7 -5.45 13.85 3.91
N GLY A 8 -4.88 12.91 4.66
CA GLY A 8 -3.61 12.28 4.32
C GLY A 8 -3.40 10.92 4.94
N VAL A 9 -2.44 10.20 4.37
CA VAL A 9 -1.96 8.90 4.87
C VAL A 9 -0.64 9.10 5.59
N VAL A 10 -0.52 8.55 6.80
CA VAL A 10 0.75 8.53 7.54
C VAL A 10 1.72 7.56 6.87
N LEU A 11 2.82 8.09 6.32
CA LEU A 11 3.85 7.29 5.67
C LEU A 11 4.89 6.75 6.65
N ARG A 12 5.35 7.62 7.55
CA ARG A 12 6.41 7.30 8.51
C ARG A 12 6.36 8.20 9.74
N VAL A 13 6.94 7.71 10.82
CA VAL A 13 7.02 8.40 12.10
C VAL A 13 8.47 8.39 12.61
N HIS A 14 8.92 9.51 13.14
CA HIS A 14 10.25 9.65 13.76
C HIS A 14 10.11 10.18 15.19
N LYS A 15 10.89 9.65 16.13
CA LYS A 15 10.90 10.14 17.51
C LYS A 15 11.44 11.57 17.54
N LEU A 16 10.78 12.45 18.30
CA LEU A 16 11.25 13.80 18.59
C LEU A 16 11.22 14.00 20.11
N GLY A 17 12.38 13.96 20.74
CA GLY A 17 12.48 13.95 22.19
C GLY A 17 11.72 12.78 22.83
N GLU A 18 11.21 13.01 24.04
CA GLU A 18 10.57 11.95 24.84
C GLU A 18 9.08 11.78 24.53
N ALA A 19 8.35 12.88 24.38
CA ALA A 19 6.89 12.84 24.28
C ALA A 19 6.35 13.01 22.85
N ASP A 20 7.17 13.51 21.91
CA ASP A 20 6.71 13.97 20.62
C ASP A 20 7.19 13.05 19.48
N ARG A 21 6.58 13.22 18.31
CA ARG A 21 7.05 12.60 17.06
C ARG A 21 6.92 13.57 15.90
N ILE A 22 7.79 13.40 14.90
CA ILE A 22 7.62 13.98 13.57
C ILE A 22 6.88 12.94 12.73
N ILE A 23 5.74 13.35 12.18
CA ILE A 23 4.89 12.55 11.30
C ILE A 23 5.10 13.05 9.88
N THR A 24 5.37 12.15 8.95
CA THR A 24 5.38 12.46 7.51
C THR A 24 4.10 11.90 6.90
N LEU A 25 3.31 12.77 6.27
CA LEU A 25 2.03 12.42 5.66
C LEU A 25 2.10 12.68 4.16
N LEU A 26 1.50 11.80 3.36
CA LEU A 26 1.09 12.12 2.00
C LEU A 26 -0.34 12.61 2.04
N THR A 27 -0.53 13.89 1.75
CA THR A 27 -1.82 14.58 1.81
C THR A 27 -2.43 14.76 0.43
N ARG A 28 -3.75 14.88 0.39
CA ARG A 28 -4.52 14.97 -0.86
C ARG A 28 -4.22 16.27 -1.62
N ARG A 29 -4.08 17.40 -0.91
CA ARG A 29 -3.98 18.73 -1.54
C ARG A 29 -2.56 19.29 -1.46
N ASN A 30 -1.85 19.07 -0.36
CA ASN A 30 -0.55 19.67 -0.10
C ASN A 30 0.62 18.69 -0.30
N GLY A 31 0.40 17.52 -0.92
CA GLY A 31 1.46 16.57 -1.17
C GLY A 31 2.10 16.04 0.11
N LYS A 32 3.43 15.90 0.12
CA LYS A 32 4.17 15.43 1.30
C LYS A 32 4.29 16.56 2.33
N VAL A 33 3.72 16.34 3.51
CA VAL A 33 3.75 17.27 4.65
C VAL A 33 4.46 16.62 5.83
N ARG A 34 5.32 17.38 6.52
CA ARG A 34 5.97 16.96 7.76
C ARG A 34 5.50 17.82 8.92
N ALA A 35 4.99 17.16 9.96
CA ALA A 35 4.43 17.86 11.10
C ALA A 35 4.84 17.23 12.43
N VAL A 36 4.99 18.07 13.46
CA VAL A 36 5.20 17.66 14.83
C VAL A 36 3.88 17.35 15.50
N ALA A 37 3.75 16.12 16.01
CA ALA A 37 2.66 15.71 16.89
C ALA A 37 3.13 15.77 18.34
N LYS A 38 2.83 16.89 19.01
CA LYS A 38 3.23 17.14 20.40
C LYS A 38 2.49 16.21 21.36
N GLY A 39 3.21 15.62 22.29
CA GLY A 39 2.70 14.73 23.33
C GLY A 39 2.13 13.42 22.81
N VAL A 40 2.35 13.05 21.54
CA VAL A 40 1.70 11.88 20.92
C VAL A 40 2.05 10.56 21.63
N ARG A 41 3.22 10.48 22.27
CA ARG A 41 3.70 9.30 22.99
C ARG A 41 3.18 9.19 24.43
N ARG A 42 2.50 10.20 24.95
CA ARG A 42 1.91 10.14 26.29
C ARG A 42 0.72 9.20 26.27
N THR A 43 0.52 8.43 27.34
CA THR A 43 -0.64 7.53 27.51
C THR A 43 -1.98 8.28 27.43
N THR A 44 -1.98 9.57 27.79
CA THR A 44 -3.14 10.48 27.74
C THR A 44 -3.25 11.26 26.41
N SER A 45 -2.48 10.89 25.39
CA SER A 45 -2.48 11.58 24.09
C SER A 45 -3.85 11.54 23.41
N ARG A 46 -4.37 12.71 23.03
CA ARG A 46 -5.61 12.84 22.23
C ARG A 46 -5.49 12.31 20.80
N PHE A 47 -4.26 12.15 20.30
CA PHE A 47 -3.99 11.66 18.95
C PHE A 47 -3.97 10.13 18.89
N GLY A 48 -3.54 9.49 19.98
CA GLY A 48 -3.46 8.03 20.08
C GLY A 48 -2.71 7.39 18.91
N ALA A 49 -3.17 6.21 18.50
CA ALA A 49 -2.61 5.45 17.38
C ALA A 49 -2.98 6.00 15.98
N ARG A 50 -3.80 7.07 15.88
CA ARG A 50 -4.25 7.61 14.57
C ARG A 50 -3.10 8.14 13.71
N LEU A 51 -2.01 8.57 14.35
CA LEU A 51 -0.80 9.08 13.70
C LEU A 51 0.30 8.03 13.56
N GLU A 52 -0.02 6.74 13.74
CA GLU A 52 0.88 5.65 13.38
C GLU A 52 0.84 5.37 11.86
N PRO A 53 1.84 4.69 11.28
CA PRO A 53 1.83 4.31 9.88
C PRO A 53 0.52 3.65 9.43
N PHE A 54 0.17 3.85 8.16
CA PHE A 54 -1.08 3.39 7.52
C PHE A 54 -2.35 4.13 7.96
N GLY A 55 -2.26 5.01 8.97
CA GLY A 55 -3.38 5.84 9.39
C GLY A 55 -3.85 6.76 8.26
N HIS A 56 -5.11 6.61 7.83
CA HIS A 56 -5.77 7.53 6.90
C HIS A 56 -6.62 8.52 7.70
N VAL A 57 -6.18 9.77 7.71
CA VAL A 57 -6.61 10.77 8.69
C VAL A 57 -6.91 12.11 8.05
N ASP A 58 -7.87 12.82 8.63
CA ASP A 58 -8.16 14.22 8.38
C ASP A 58 -7.51 15.04 9.49
N VAL A 59 -6.56 15.90 9.11
CA VAL A 59 -5.60 16.52 10.03
C VAL A 59 -5.66 18.02 9.89
N GLN A 60 -5.75 18.70 11.03
CA GLN A 60 -5.58 20.15 11.11
C GLN A 60 -4.13 20.48 11.48
N PHE A 61 -3.50 21.28 10.64
CA PHE A 61 -2.14 21.75 10.79
C PHE A 61 -2.13 23.23 11.17
N TYR A 62 -1.15 23.61 11.97
CA TYR A 62 -0.71 24.98 12.11
C TYR A 62 0.61 25.14 11.37
N THR A 63 0.67 26.05 10.40
CA THR A 63 1.85 26.25 9.56
C THR A 63 3.06 26.70 10.38
N GLY A 64 4.13 25.91 10.33
CA GLY A 64 5.40 26.21 10.97
C GLY A 64 6.42 26.84 10.02
N ARG A 65 7.67 26.95 10.47
CA ARG A 65 8.79 27.44 9.62
C ARG A 65 9.49 26.34 8.81
N THR A 66 9.41 25.11 9.29
CA THR A 66 10.13 23.95 8.73
C THR A 66 9.34 22.67 8.94
N LEU A 67 8.65 22.58 10.07
CA LEU A 67 7.69 21.53 10.36
C LEU A 67 6.40 22.18 10.81
N ASP A 68 5.30 21.69 10.29
CA ASP A 68 3.99 22.07 10.78
C ASP A 68 3.72 21.46 12.15
N VAL A 69 2.64 21.90 12.79
CA VAL A 69 2.21 21.33 14.07
C VAL A 69 0.84 20.72 13.91
N VAL A 70 0.71 19.44 14.28
CA VAL A 70 -0.59 18.77 14.32
C VAL A 70 -1.39 19.32 15.49
N THR A 71 -2.57 19.87 15.19
CA THR A 71 -3.47 20.46 16.19
C THR A 71 -4.70 19.59 16.43
N GLN A 72 -5.25 18.95 15.40
CA GLN A 72 -6.37 18.02 15.49
C GLN A 72 -6.22 16.88 14.49
N VAL A 73 -6.74 15.69 14.84
CA VAL A 73 -6.73 14.50 13.99
C VAL A 73 -8.04 13.76 14.14
N GLN A 74 -8.66 13.41 13.01
CA GLN A 74 -9.80 12.51 12.93
C GLN A 74 -9.45 11.36 11.99
N THR A 75 -9.85 10.14 12.35
CA THR A 75 -9.71 8.99 11.44
C THR A 75 -10.74 9.13 10.31
N VAL A 76 -10.28 8.96 9.07
CA VAL A 76 -11.17 8.88 7.90
C VAL A 76 -11.48 7.42 7.63
N ASP A 77 -10.44 6.60 7.42
CA ASP A 77 -10.56 5.16 7.25
C ASP A 77 -9.68 4.41 8.26
N ALA A 78 -10.20 3.30 8.79
CA ALA A 78 -9.54 2.50 9.82
C ALA A 78 -8.70 1.34 9.24
N PHE A 79 -7.82 1.62 8.28
CA PHE A 79 -7.00 0.58 7.62
C PHE A 79 -5.97 -0.09 8.53
N ALA A 80 -5.46 0.65 9.52
CA ALA A 80 -4.29 0.24 10.28
C ALA A 80 -4.50 -1.10 11.01
N LEU A 81 -5.64 -1.29 11.70
CA LEU A 81 -5.84 -2.49 12.53
C LEU A 81 -5.90 -3.80 11.70
N PRO A 82 -6.70 -3.89 10.62
CA PRO A 82 -6.65 -5.06 9.73
C PRO A 82 -5.23 -5.32 9.17
N ILE A 83 -4.54 -4.27 8.73
CA ILE A 83 -3.20 -4.40 8.13
C ILE A 83 -2.17 -4.91 9.14
N VAL A 84 -2.14 -4.38 10.37
CA VAL A 84 -1.15 -4.79 11.37
C VAL A 84 -1.42 -6.19 11.93
N SER A 85 -2.65 -6.69 11.78
CA SER A 85 -3.04 -8.02 12.25
C SER A 85 -2.64 -9.15 11.30
N ASP A 86 -2.22 -8.83 10.07
CA ASP A 86 -1.79 -9.78 9.05
C ASP A 86 -0.36 -9.43 8.57
N TYR A 87 0.58 -10.36 8.71
CA TYR A 87 1.98 -10.10 8.41
C TYR A 87 2.23 -9.77 6.93
N GLN A 88 1.52 -10.42 6.02
CA GLN A 88 1.67 -10.21 4.58
C GLN A 88 1.14 -8.83 4.19
N ALA A 89 -0.02 -8.44 4.72
CA ALA A 89 -0.59 -7.11 4.54
C ALA A 89 0.30 -6.03 5.18
N TYR A 90 0.83 -6.26 6.38
CA TYR A 90 1.73 -5.33 7.05
C TYR A 90 3.00 -5.05 6.24
N THR A 91 3.66 -6.09 5.74
CA THR A 91 4.90 -5.94 4.97
C THR A 91 4.67 -5.33 3.59
N ALA A 92 3.57 -5.67 2.93
CA ALA A 92 3.13 -5.01 1.71
C ALA A 92 2.81 -3.52 1.93
N ALA A 93 2.04 -3.19 2.97
CA ALA A 93 1.72 -1.81 3.33
C ALA A 93 2.98 -0.99 3.66
N ALA A 94 3.94 -1.58 4.38
CA ALA A 94 5.22 -0.96 4.67
C ALA A 94 5.99 -0.62 3.38
N ALA A 95 6.00 -1.52 2.39
CA ALA A 95 6.62 -1.27 1.09
C ALA A 95 5.88 -0.20 0.27
N ILE A 96 4.55 -0.19 0.32
CA ILE A 96 3.71 0.84 -0.32
C ILE A 96 4.05 2.23 0.23
N VAL A 97 4.01 2.41 1.55
CA VAL A 97 4.24 3.73 2.16
C VAL A 97 5.70 4.17 2.07
N GLU A 98 6.67 3.25 2.12
CA GLU A 98 8.08 3.58 1.89
C GLU A 98 8.31 4.02 0.45
N THR A 99 7.73 3.31 -0.52
CA THR A 99 7.82 3.69 -1.94
C THR A 99 7.20 5.06 -2.18
N ALA A 100 6.03 5.34 -1.60
CA ALA A 100 5.39 6.64 -1.71
C ALA A 100 6.23 7.78 -1.10
N ASP A 101 6.89 7.56 0.05
CA ASP A 101 7.83 8.53 0.66
C ASP A 101 9.04 8.80 -0.24
N ARG A 102 9.47 7.80 -1.04
CA ARG A 102 10.59 7.94 -1.98
C ARG A 102 10.21 8.67 -3.25
N LEU A 103 9.04 8.38 -3.82
CA LEU A 103 8.57 9.00 -5.06
C LEU A 103 8.17 10.46 -4.86
N THR A 104 7.80 10.85 -3.63
CA THR A 104 7.49 12.24 -3.28
C THR A 104 8.75 12.93 -2.75
N ALA A 105 9.69 13.27 -3.62
CA ALA A 105 10.94 13.90 -3.20
C ALA A 105 10.70 15.32 -2.64
N GLU A 106 9.88 16.13 -3.31
CA GLU A 106 9.62 17.52 -2.97
C GLU A 106 8.43 17.65 -1.99
N GLU A 107 8.64 18.42 -0.92
CA GLU A 107 7.57 18.77 0.03
C GLU A 107 6.61 19.76 -0.65
N GLU A 108 5.34 19.74 -0.25
CA GLU A 108 4.31 20.71 -0.69
C GLU A 108 3.89 20.66 -2.18
N GLN A 109 4.38 19.69 -2.96
CA GLN A 109 3.90 19.46 -4.33
C GLN A 109 2.70 18.51 -4.38
N PRO A 110 1.57 18.91 -4.99
CA PRO A 110 0.42 18.04 -5.13
C PRO A 110 0.76 16.73 -5.85
N ALA A 111 0.52 15.60 -5.17
CA ALA A 111 0.77 14.27 -5.69
C ALA A 111 -0.53 13.44 -5.67
N LEU A 112 -1.62 14.03 -6.17
CA LEU A 112 -2.98 13.47 -6.05
C LEU A 112 -3.09 12.04 -6.60
N LYS A 113 -2.53 11.78 -7.79
CA LYS A 113 -2.55 10.43 -8.40
C LYS A 113 -1.90 9.39 -7.50
N LEU A 114 -0.75 9.71 -6.90
CA LEU A 114 -0.06 8.83 -5.95
C LEU A 114 -0.80 8.70 -4.61
N TYR A 115 -1.36 9.79 -4.09
CA TYR A 115 -2.18 9.76 -2.87
C TYR A 115 -3.36 8.79 -3.03
N LEU A 116 -4.11 8.91 -4.13
CA LEU A 116 -5.25 8.03 -4.43
C LEU A 116 -4.79 6.57 -4.59
N LEU A 117 -3.64 6.35 -5.24
CA LEU A 117 -3.07 5.02 -5.42
C LEU A 117 -2.68 4.38 -4.07
N VAL A 118 -2.06 5.13 -3.16
CA VAL A 118 -1.72 4.66 -1.80
C VAL A 118 -2.99 4.33 -1.01
N VAL A 119 -3.99 5.21 -1.01
CA VAL A 119 -5.26 4.96 -0.30
C VAL A 119 -5.97 3.72 -0.87
N GLY A 120 -6.01 3.57 -2.19
CA GLY A 120 -6.59 2.41 -2.87
C GLY A 120 -5.89 1.11 -2.47
N ALA A 121 -4.55 1.10 -2.49
CA ALA A 121 -3.77 -0.07 -2.11
C ALA A 121 -3.94 -0.43 -0.62
N LEU A 122 -3.89 0.54 0.29
CA LEU A 122 -4.12 0.30 1.72
C LEU A 122 -5.55 -0.20 2.00
N ARG A 123 -6.56 0.33 1.29
CA ARG A 123 -7.93 -0.17 1.38
C ARG A 123 -8.05 -1.61 0.90
N ALA A 124 -7.40 -1.96 -0.22
CA ALA A 124 -7.39 -3.32 -0.74
C ALA A 124 -6.73 -4.31 0.24
N LEU A 125 -5.59 -3.93 0.85
CA LEU A 125 -4.93 -4.72 1.89
C LEU A 125 -5.81 -4.89 3.14
N ALA A 126 -6.41 -3.80 3.62
CA ALA A 126 -7.28 -3.84 4.79
C ALA A 126 -8.55 -4.68 4.57
N GLY A 127 -9.05 -4.73 3.32
CA GLY A 127 -10.22 -5.54 2.95
C GLY A 127 -9.92 -7.04 2.86
N GLY A 128 -8.65 -7.44 2.68
CA GLY A 128 -8.21 -8.83 2.71
C GLY A 128 -8.79 -9.76 1.62
N GLN A 129 -9.44 -9.20 0.61
CA GLN A 129 -10.06 -9.97 -0.48
C GLN A 129 -9.05 -10.45 -1.52
N ARG A 130 -7.92 -9.73 -1.63
CA ARG A 130 -6.86 -10.01 -2.60
C ARG A 130 -5.58 -10.40 -1.89
N ASP A 131 -4.78 -11.21 -2.58
CA ASP A 131 -3.44 -11.54 -2.12
C ASP A 131 -2.57 -10.28 -2.01
N SER A 132 -1.93 -10.09 -0.87
CA SER A 132 -1.12 -8.90 -0.57
C SER A 132 0.03 -8.69 -1.56
N SER A 133 0.57 -9.76 -2.15
CA SER A 133 1.63 -9.66 -3.16
C SER A 133 1.12 -9.05 -4.47
N LEU A 134 -0.08 -9.43 -4.92
CA LEU A 134 -0.71 -8.85 -6.11
C LEU A 134 -1.04 -7.37 -5.88
N VAL A 135 -1.55 -7.02 -4.70
CA VAL A 135 -1.85 -5.63 -4.34
C VAL A 135 -0.56 -4.79 -4.33
N LEU A 136 0.51 -5.31 -3.74
CA LEU A 136 1.82 -4.64 -3.75
C LEU A 136 2.34 -4.47 -5.18
N ASP A 137 2.40 -5.53 -5.97
CA ASP A 137 2.99 -5.48 -7.32
C ASP A 137 2.19 -4.56 -8.26
N ALA A 138 0.86 -4.55 -8.18
CA ALA A 138 0.02 -3.58 -8.87
C ALA A 138 0.34 -2.14 -8.43
N PHE A 139 0.50 -1.91 -7.12
CA PHE A 139 0.85 -0.60 -6.61
C PHE A 139 2.20 -0.15 -7.15
N LEU A 140 3.23 -1.01 -7.09
CA LEU A 140 4.58 -0.65 -7.52
C LEU A 140 4.64 -0.37 -9.02
N LEU A 141 4.00 -1.20 -9.86
CA LEU A 141 3.92 -0.99 -11.31
C LEU A 141 3.27 0.35 -11.66
N ARG A 142 2.11 0.65 -11.07
CA ARG A 142 1.39 1.90 -11.32
C ARG A 142 2.08 3.12 -10.74
N ALA A 143 2.73 2.97 -9.58
CA ALA A 143 3.52 4.03 -8.98
C ALA A 143 4.74 4.38 -9.84
N MET A 144 5.41 3.37 -10.42
CA MET A 144 6.47 3.56 -11.40
C MET A 144 5.95 4.22 -12.67
N ALA A 145 4.76 3.85 -13.17
CA ALA A 145 4.15 4.52 -14.32
C ALA A 145 3.92 6.02 -14.06
N PHE A 146 3.41 6.39 -12.88
CA PHE A 146 3.26 7.80 -12.49
C PHE A 146 4.59 8.54 -12.34
N ALA A 147 5.67 7.83 -12.02
CA ALA A 147 7.02 8.37 -11.95
C ALA A 147 7.74 8.42 -13.32
N GLY A 148 7.11 7.93 -14.40
CA GLY A 148 7.72 7.83 -15.73
C GLY A 148 8.73 6.67 -15.87
N TRP A 149 8.63 5.66 -15.00
CA TRP A 149 9.50 4.47 -14.96
C TRP A 149 8.74 3.19 -15.30
N GLU A 150 7.63 3.31 -16.02
CA GLU A 150 6.85 2.17 -16.49
C GLU A 150 7.73 1.19 -17.26
N PRO A 151 7.75 -0.12 -16.91
CA PRO A 151 8.48 -1.09 -17.70
C PRO A 151 7.80 -1.26 -19.06
N ALA A 152 8.57 -1.27 -20.15
CA ALA A 152 8.03 -1.55 -21.48
C ALA A 152 7.62 -3.03 -21.58
N LEU A 153 6.32 -3.31 -21.59
CA LEU A 153 5.75 -4.68 -21.63
C LEU A 153 5.16 -5.09 -22.99
N THR A 154 5.05 -4.16 -23.93
CA THR A 154 4.40 -4.40 -25.24
C THR A 154 5.32 -4.09 -26.42
N GLU A 155 6.26 -3.18 -26.23
CA GLU A 155 7.23 -2.75 -27.24
C GLU A 155 8.66 -2.87 -26.72
N CYS A 156 9.61 -2.82 -27.65
CA CYS A 156 11.02 -2.85 -27.29
C CYS A 156 11.42 -1.53 -26.62
N ALA A 157 11.88 -1.60 -25.38
CA ALA A 157 12.31 -0.47 -24.57
C ALA A 157 13.42 0.40 -25.21
N ARG A 158 14.13 -0.14 -26.22
CA ARG A 158 15.24 0.55 -26.90
C ARG A 158 14.87 1.15 -28.25
N CYS A 159 14.08 0.45 -29.07
CA CYS A 159 13.81 0.87 -30.45
C CYS A 159 12.33 1.05 -30.78
N GLY A 160 11.41 0.83 -29.82
CA GLY A 160 9.97 0.99 -30.00
C GLY A 160 9.31 -0.05 -30.91
N GLU A 161 10.05 -1.07 -31.36
CA GLU A 161 9.49 -2.15 -32.17
C GLU A 161 8.40 -2.88 -31.37
N ARG A 162 7.21 -3.06 -31.95
CA ARG A 162 6.12 -3.78 -31.26
C ARG A 162 6.45 -5.26 -31.10
N GLY A 163 5.98 -5.85 -30.01
CA GLY A 163 6.20 -7.24 -29.66
C GLY A 163 5.41 -8.26 -30.51
N PRO A 164 5.41 -9.53 -30.10
CA PRO A 164 5.88 -10.01 -28.80
C PRO A 164 7.42 -10.06 -28.68
N HIS A 165 7.93 -9.63 -27.53
CA HIS A 165 9.35 -9.75 -27.15
C HIS A 165 9.45 -10.59 -25.89
N ALA A 166 10.51 -11.41 -25.77
CA ALA A 166 10.67 -12.34 -24.65
C ALA A 166 11.82 -11.97 -23.69
N ALA A 167 12.78 -11.15 -24.15
CA ALA A 167 13.93 -10.76 -23.34
C ALA A 167 13.57 -9.53 -22.50
N PHE A 168 13.53 -9.66 -21.18
CA PHE A 168 13.34 -8.53 -20.26
C PHE A 168 14.69 -8.10 -19.68
N ASN A 169 14.97 -6.80 -19.70
CA ASN A 169 16.16 -6.23 -19.08
C ASN A 169 15.78 -5.01 -18.24
N VAL A 170 16.04 -5.12 -16.94
CA VAL A 170 15.76 -4.07 -15.95
C VAL A 170 16.46 -2.76 -16.31
N GLN A 171 17.75 -2.81 -16.66
CA GLN A 171 18.54 -1.61 -16.94
C GLN A 171 18.11 -0.91 -18.24
N ALA A 172 17.68 -1.70 -19.22
CA ALA A 172 17.19 -1.20 -20.49
C ALA A 172 15.73 -0.73 -20.45
N GLY A 173 15.04 -0.87 -19.31
CA GLY A 173 13.70 -0.34 -19.12
C GLY A 173 12.55 -1.30 -19.45
N GLY A 174 12.80 -2.58 -19.73
CA GLY A 174 11.73 -3.56 -20.01
C GLY A 174 12.08 -4.58 -21.08
N LEU A 175 11.11 -4.93 -21.91
CA LEU A 175 11.27 -5.93 -22.97
C LEU A 175 12.16 -5.42 -24.12
N LEU A 176 12.92 -6.33 -24.71
CA LEU A 176 13.85 -6.05 -25.81
C LEU A 176 13.63 -7.01 -26.98
N CYS A 177 13.61 -6.46 -28.19
CA CYS A 177 13.60 -7.26 -29.40
C CYS A 177 14.93 -8.02 -29.58
N PRO A 178 14.98 -9.07 -30.41
CA PRO A 178 16.19 -9.86 -30.63
C PRO A 178 17.42 -9.04 -31.06
N ARG A 179 17.21 -7.93 -31.77
CA ARG A 179 18.29 -7.02 -32.21
C ARG A 179 18.83 -6.13 -31.09
N CYS A 180 17.96 -5.72 -30.16
CA CYS A 180 18.31 -4.80 -29.08
C CYS A 180 18.70 -5.52 -27.79
N ARG A 181 18.47 -6.83 -27.69
CA ARG A 181 18.81 -7.66 -26.54
C ARG A 181 20.26 -7.43 -26.11
N VAL A 182 20.47 -7.26 -24.82
CA VAL A 182 21.79 -7.09 -24.20
C VAL A 182 22.10 -8.23 -23.22
N PRO A 183 23.39 -8.46 -22.89
CA PRO A 183 23.77 -9.37 -21.81
C PRO A 183 23.05 -9.04 -20.49
N GLY A 184 22.77 -10.06 -19.67
CA GLY A 184 22.01 -9.90 -18.43
C GLY A 184 20.48 -9.79 -18.60
N SER A 185 19.97 -9.85 -19.84
CA SER A 185 18.52 -10.00 -20.06
C SER A 185 18.03 -11.37 -19.59
N VAL A 186 16.92 -11.39 -18.86
CA VAL A 186 16.20 -12.60 -18.45
C VAL A 186 15.08 -12.92 -19.45
N HIS A 187 14.56 -14.13 -19.42
CA HIS A 187 13.43 -14.57 -20.27
C HIS A 187 12.29 -15.03 -19.38
N PRO A 188 11.45 -14.10 -18.88
CA PRO A 188 10.29 -14.46 -18.08
C PRO A 188 9.33 -15.34 -18.89
N ALA A 189 8.60 -16.23 -18.22
CA ALA A 189 7.53 -16.98 -18.87
C ALA A 189 6.45 -16.02 -19.41
N PRO A 190 5.74 -16.36 -20.50
CA PRO A 190 4.67 -15.52 -21.05
C PRO A 190 3.63 -15.10 -20.01
N ASP A 191 3.26 -16.01 -19.10
CA ASP A 191 2.29 -15.74 -18.03
C ASP A 191 2.77 -14.67 -17.05
N VAL A 192 4.08 -14.59 -16.79
CA VAL A 192 4.67 -13.53 -15.93
C VAL A 192 4.46 -12.16 -16.58
N LEU A 193 4.70 -12.05 -17.89
CA LEU A 193 4.48 -10.81 -18.64
C LEU A 193 2.99 -10.45 -18.72
N ALA A 194 2.13 -11.46 -18.91
CA ALA A 194 0.68 -11.28 -18.91
C ALA A 194 0.18 -10.74 -17.57
N VAL A 195 0.64 -11.31 -16.45
CA VAL A 195 0.26 -10.86 -15.10
C VAL A 195 0.82 -9.47 -14.80
N MET A 196 2.06 -9.16 -15.20
CA MET A 196 2.61 -7.79 -15.06
C MET A 196 1.74 -6.77 -15.81
N ALA A 197 1.35 -7.08 -17.06
CA ALA A 197 0.47 -6.22 -17.84
C ALA A 197 -0.93 -6.11 -17.21
N ALA A 198 -1.47 -7.22 -16.69
CA ALA A 198 -2.77 -7.26 -16.01
C ALA A 198 -2.78 -6.36 -14.76
N LEU A 199 -1.75 -6.49 -13.91
CA LEU A 199 -1.61 -5.67 -12.69
C LEU A 199 -1.45 -4.18 -13.01
N LEU A 200 -0.67 -3.84 -14.05
CA LEU A 200 -0.47 -2.48 -14.50
C LEU A 200 -1.81 -1.82 -14.91
N HIS A 201 -2.66 -2.53 -15.65
CA HIS A 201 -3.93 -2.00 -16.17
C HIS A 201 -5.15 -2.27 -15.27
N GLY A 202 -5.03 -3.12 -14.24
CA GLY A 202 -6.13 -3.45 -13.33
C GLY A 202 -7.03 -4.59 -13.78
N ASP A 203 -6.52 -5.49 -14.63
CA ASP A 203 -7.19 -6.74 -14.97
C ASP A 203 -6.97 -7.78 -13.84
N TRP A 204 -7.81 -7.67 -12.81
CA TRP A 204 -7.73 -8.53 -11.63
C TRP A 204 -8.03 -10.01 -11.91
N PRO A 205 -9.02 -10.39 -12.76
CA PRO A 205 -9.26 -11.80 -13.08
C PRO A 205 -8.01 -12.54 -13.58
N VAL A 206 -7.24 -11.93 -14.48
CA VAL A 206 -5.99 -12.53 -14.99
C VAL A 206 -4.94 -12.61 -13.88
N ALA A 207 -4.81 -11.58 -13.05
CA ALA A 207 -3.85 -11.57 -11.96
C ALA A 207 -4.18 -12.58 -10.84
N GLU A 208 -5.46 -12.75 -10.50
CA GLU A 208 -5.94 -13.62 -9.43
C GLU A 208 -5.93 -15.11 -9.83
N ASP A 209 -6.10 -15.42 -11.11
CA ASP A 209 -5.97 -16.79 -11.65
C ASP A 209 -4.50 -17.28 -11.69
N SER A 210 -3.53 -16.35 -11.58
CA SER A 210 -2.11 -16.68 -11.66
C SER A 210 -1.63 -17.61 -10.53
N THR A 211 -0.71 -18.52 -10.87
CA THR A 211 -0.11 -19.43 -9.88
C THR A 211 0.87 -18.71 -8.96
N GLN A 212 1.12 -19.27 -7.77
CA GLN A 212 2.09 -18.70 -6.83
C GLN A 212 3.52 -18.60 -7.41
N SER A 213 3.91 -19.50 -8.31
CA SER A 213 5.23 -19.41 -8.96
C SER A 213 5.33 -18.18 -9.85
N VAL A 214 4.29 -17.94 -10.67
CA VAL A 214 4.21 -16.77 -11.55
C VAL A 214 4.23 -15.49 -10.72
N ARG A 215 3.46 -15.42 -9.63
CA ARG A 215 3.44 -14.26 -8.72
C ARG A 215 4.83 -13.96 -8.14
N ARG A 216 5.59 -14.97 -7.73
CA ARG A 216 6.96 -14.77 -7.23
C ARG A 216 7.89 -14.18 -8.29
N ASP A 217 7.80 -14.65 -9.53
CA ASP A 217 8.60 -14.15 -10.64
C ASP A 217 8.22 -12.70 -10.99
N VAL A 218 6.92 -12.39 -11.00
CA VAL A 218 6.40 -11.03 -11.13
C VAL A 218 6.97 -10.12 -10.04
N SER A 219 6.81 -10.48 -8.76
CA SER A 219 7.33 -9.68 -7.64
C SER A 219 8.85 -9.49 -7.73
N GLY A 220 9.58 -10.50 -8.19
CA GLY A 220 11.03 -10.42 -8.40
C GLY A 220 11.41 -9.37 -9.45
N LEU A 221 10.75 -9.42 -10.62
CA LEU A 221 10.99 -8.47 -11.71
C LEU A 221 10.57 -7.05 -11.36
N VAL A 222 9.37 -6.88 -10.78
CA VAL A 222 8.85 -5.57 -10.35
C VAL A 222 9.76 -4.94 -9.30
N ALA A 223 10.17 -5.71 -8.28
CA ALA A 223 11.07 -5.22 -7.24
C ALA A 223 12.48 -4.90 -7.79
N ALA A 224 12.99 -5.66 -8.76
CA ALA A 224 14.28 -5.38 -9.40
C ALA A 224 14.21 -4.10 -10.25
N HIS A 225 13.14 -3.93 -11.03
CA HIS A 225 12.90 -2.74 -11.85
C HIS A 225 12.79 -1.47 -11.01
N LEU A 226 11.99 -1.52 -9.94
CA LEU A 226 11.84 -0.41 -9.01
C LEU A 226 13.17 -0.03 -8.34
N GLN A 227 13.91 -1.01 -7.83
CA GLN A 227 15.17 -0.74 -7.13
C GLN A 227 16.26 -0.19 -8.05
N TRP A 228 16.23 -0.55 -9.34
CA TRP A 228 17.11 0.06 -10.33
C TRP A 228 16.84 1.56 -10.47
N HIS A 229 15.57 1.96 -10.63
CA HIS A 229 15.19 3.36 -10.80
C HIS A 229 15.32 4.21 -9.53
N LEU A 230 15.09 3.62 -8.35
CA LEU A 230 15.22 4.34 -7.08
C LEU A 230 16.68 4.63 -6.68
N GLU A 231 17.66 3.97 -7.32
CA GLU A 231 19.11 3.99 -7.00
C GLU A 231 19.46 3.61 -5.53
N ARG A 232 18.45 3.35 -4.71
CA ARG A 232 18.52 3.06 -3.28
C ARG A 232 17.54 1.94 -2.97
N ARG A 233 17.99 0.93 -2.22
CA ARG A 233 17.14 -0.19 -1.83
C ARG A 233 16.05 0.28 -0.86
N LEU A 234 14.83 -0.22 -1.07
CA LEU A 234 13.76 -0.12 -0.08
C LEU A 234 14.06 -1.07 1.07
N ARG A 235 13.90 -0.57 2.31
CA ARG A 235 14.18 -1.35 3.53
C ARG A 235 13.09 -2.38 3.81
N SER A 236 11.88 -2.12 3.33
CA SER A 236 10.70 -2.97 3.48
C SER A 236 10.70 -4.21 2.57
N LEU A 237 11.23 -4.10 1.34
CA LEU A 237 11.17 -5.18 0.34
C LEU A 237 11.79 -6.53 0.77
N PRO A 238 12.89 -6.58 1.55
CA PRO A 238 13.41 -7.84 2.09
C PRO A 238 12.44 -8.57 3.03
N PHE A 239 11.53 -7.84 3.68
CA PHE A 239 10.56 -8.40 4.63
C PHE A 239 9.23 -8.80 3.96
N VAL A 240 9.01 -8.40 2.72
CA VAL A 240 7.81 -8.79 1.96
C VAL A 240 7.84 -10.30 1.73
N GLU A 241 6.88 -10.99 2.33
CA GLU A 241 6.70 -12.41 2.10
C GLU A 241 6.06 -12.64 0.73
N ARG A 242 6.70 -13.47 -0.09
CA ARG A 242 6.26 -13.80 -1.46
C ARG A 242 5.59 -15.18 -1.50
N ARG A 243 4.93 -15.56 -0.41
CA ARG A 243 4.15 -16.80 -0.27
C ARG A 243 2.67 -16.45 -0.36
N ALA A 244 1.87 -17.39 -0.88
CA ALA A 244 0.42 -17.24 -0.92
C ALA A 244 -0.10 -17.08 0.51
N ARG A 245 -1.18 -16.33 0.68
CA ARG A 245 -1.94 -16.32 1.94
C ARG A 245 -2.43 -17.73 2.26
N GLU A 246 -1.98 -18.31 3.37
CA GLU A 246 -2.69 -19.44 3.97
C GLU A 246 -4.03 -18.93 4.50
N ALA A 247 -5.13 -19.61 4.16
CA ALA A 247 -6.44 -19.27 4.68
C ALA A 247 -6.41 -19.24 6.22
N PRO A 248 -7.16 -18.33 6.87
CA PRO A 248 -7.15 -18.24 8.33
C PRO A 248 -7.50 -19.60 8.93
N LEU A 249 -6.70 -20.04 9.92
CA LEU A 249 -6.79 -21.35 10.59
C LEU A 249 -8.19 -21.65 11.17
N THR A 250 -9.04 -20.63 11.35
CA THR A 250 -10.44 -20.75 11.75
C THR A 250 -11.31 -21.49 10.72
N ALA A 251 -10.96 -21.49 9.43
CA ALA A 251 -11.64 -22.28 8.42
C ALA A 251 -11.25 -23.77 8.45
N ALA A 252 -10.09 -24.10 9.02
CA ALA A 252 -9.57 -25.47 9.09
C ALA A 252 -10.04 -26.24 10.34
N LEU A 253 -10.69 -25.58 11.30
CA LEU A 253 -11.12 -26.16 12.58
C LEU A 253 -12.66 -26.22 12.73
N GLY A 254 -13.42 -26.38 11.65
CA GLY A 254 -14.88 -26.30 11.71
C GLY A 254 -15.63 -27.24 10.77
N SER A 255 -15.62 -28.54 11.07
CA SER A 255 -16.80 -29.41 10.95
C SER A 255 -16.47 -30.81 11.49
N ASP A 256 -16.55 -30.99 12.81
CA ASP A 256 -16.67 -32.32 13.40
C ASP A 256 -18.08 -32.87 13.10
N PRO A 257 -18.22 -34.01 12.40
CA PRO A 257 -19.50 -34.66 12.19
C PRO A 257 -19.71 -35.75 13.25
N HIS A 258 -19.80 -35.38 14.52
CA HIS A 258 -20.31 -36.28 15.56
C HIS A 258 -21.01 -35.50 16.69
N ALA A 259 -22.24 -35.09 16.41
CA ALA A 259 -23.21 -34.72 17.43
C ALA A 259 -24.49 -35.54 17.22
N SER A 260 -24.44 -36.78 17.70
CA SER A 260 -25.56 -37.66 18.04
C SER A 260 -25.02 -38.47 19.23
N GLY A 261 -25.32 -38.14 20.48
CA GLY A 261 -26.65 -38.26 21.07
C GLY A 261 -26.78 -39.69 21.57
N ASP A 262 -26.65 -39.88 22.89
CA ASP A 262 -27.43 -40.85 23.67
C ASP A 262 -27.15 -40.71 25.18
N THR A 263 -28.22 -40.89 25.93
CA THR A 263 -28.47 -40.71 27.37
C THR A 263 -28.15 -41.96 28.21
N ASP A 264 -28.36 -41.84 29.53
CA ASP A 264 -28.37 -42.86 30.62
C ASP A 264 -27.01 -43.22 31.23
N ASP A 265 -26.83 -43.50 32.52
CA ASP A 265 -27.64 -43.59 33.76
C ASP A 265 -26.59 -43.60 34.90
N GLY A 266 -26.69 -42.83 35.98
CA GLY A 266 -27.14 -43.35 37.27
C GLY A 266 -26.02 -43.90 38.18
N THR A 267 -26.06 -43.52 39.46
CA THR A 267 -25.63 -44.26 40.68
C THR A 267 -24.29 -43.92 41.39
N ASP A 268 -24.44 -43.27 42.55
CA ASP A 268 -23.86 -43.49 43.89
C ASP A 268 -22.35 -43.30 44.24
N ASP A 269 -22.15 -42.33 45.15
CA ASP A 269 -21.11 -42.21 46.22
C ASP A 269 -21.28 -43.40 47.23
N PRO A 270 -20.37 -43.78 48.18
CA PRO A 270 -19.37 -42.91 48.81
C PRO A 270 -18.02 -43.50 49.27
N GLY A 271 -17.06 -42.58 49.46
CA GLY A 271 -16.31 -42.50 50.73
C GLY A 271 -14.93 -43.14 50.86
N THR A 272 -14.05 -42.36 51.50
CA THR A 272 -12.95 -42.74 52.42
C THR A 272 -11.52 -42.69 51.88
N GLY A 273 -10.68 -41.93 52.59
CA GLY A 273 -9.35 -42.43 52.95
C GLY A 273 -8.14 -41.66 52.41
N ALA A 274 -7.59 -40.82 53.28
CA ALA A 274 -6.21 -40.35 53.36
C ALA A 274 -5.13 -41.15 52.60
N ALA A 275 -4.18 -40.45 51.97
CA ALA A 275 -2.76 -40.43 52.34
C ALA A 275 -1.89 -39.87 51.19
N ASP A 276 -1.14 -38.81 51.50
CA ASP A 276 0.16 -38.53 50.87
C ASP A 276 1.12 -39.70 51.22
N PRO A 277 2.03 -40.13 50.32
CA PRO A 277 3.27 -39.37 50.20
C PRO A 277 3.96 -39.38 48.81
N ALA A 278 4.68 -38.29 48.57
CA ALA A 278 6.03 -38.21 48.00
C ALA A 278 6.47 -39.27 46.96
N ALA A 279 6.60 -38.85 45.71
CA ALA A 279 7.51 -39.46 44.75
C ALA A 279 8.30 -38.39 43.99
N VAL A 280 9.62 -38.55 44.08
CA VAL A 280 10.70 -37.76 43.53
C VAL A 280 10.78 -37.95 42.02
N HIS A 281 10.87 -36.86 41.24
CA HIS A 281 11.37 -36.89 39.86
C HIS A 281 12.64 -36.03 39.77
N PRO A 282 13.74 -36.56 39.21
CA PRO A 282 15.02 -35.87 39.15
C PRO A 282 15.09 -34.85 38.01
N GLU A 283 15.69 -33.70 38.32
CA GLU A 283 16.20 -32.70 37.39
C GLU A 283 17.13 -33.34 36.34
N GLN A 284 16.77 -33.20 35.06
CA GLN A 284 17.71 -33.40 33.96
C GLN A 284 18.23 -32.04 33.51
N GLN A 285 19.50 -31.81 33.82
CA GLN A 285 20.31 -30.69 33.35
C GLN A 285 20.49 -30.78 31.83
N ALA A 286 20.13 -29.71 31.13
CA ALA A 286 20.50 -29.50 29.73
C ALA A 286 21.95 -29.00 29.63
N PRO A 287 22.77 -29.50 28.69
CA PRO A 287 24.16 -29.06 28.55
C PRO A 287 24.26 -27.73 27.78
N GLU A 288 24.95 -26.76 28.39
CA GLU A 288 25.50 -25.55 27.75
C GLU A 288 26.39 -25.91 26.56
N GLN A 289 26.02 -25.46 25.36
CA GLN A 289 26.90 -25.45 24.20
C GLN A 289 27.48 -24.04 24.00
N GLN A 290 28.80 -23.97 24.18
CA GLN A 290 29.63 -22.79 23.99
C GLN A 290 29.65 -22.35 22.51
N ALA A 291 29.37 -21.07 22.29
CA ALA A 291 29.55 -20.40 21.00
C ALA A 291 31.03 -20.07 20.75
N PRO A 292 31.55 -20.22 19.52
CA PRO A 292 32.91 -19.79 19.20
C PRO A 292 33.00 -18.29 18.90
N GLU A 293 33.87 -17.60 19.65
CA GLU A 293 34.34 -16.24 19.39
C GLU A 293 35.03 -16.14 18.02
N GLN A 294 34.50 -15.31 17.12
CA GLN A 294 35.20 -14.87 15.91
C GLN A 294 35.81 -13.48 16.15
N GLN A 295 37.13 -13.45 16.22
CA GLN A 295 37.95 -12.25 16.34
C GLN A 295 37.78 -11.33 15.12
N ALA A 296 37.41 -10.09 15.41
CA ALA A 296 37.35 -8.98 14.47
C ALA A 296 38.75 -8.64 13.94
N ARG A 297 38.91 -8.68 12.61
CA ARG A 297 40.09 -8.19 11.90
C ARG A 297 39.76 -6.82 11.31
N ALA A 298 40.49 -5.80 11.75
CA ALA A 298 40.40 -4.43 11.25
C ALA A 298 40.75 -4.33 9.75
N PRO A 299 40.11 -3.44 8.97
CA PRO A 299 40.52 -3.18 7.60
C PRO A 299 41.79 -2.32 7.58
N GLN A 300 42.79 -2.78 6.82
CA GLN A 300 44.03 -2.04 6.53
C GLN A 300 43.81 -1.14 5.31
N ASP A 301 44.27 0.11 5.41
CA ASP A 301 44.45 1.05 4.29
C ASP A 301 45.37 0.48 3.20
N PRO A 302 45.10 0.76 1.92
CA PRO A 302 46.13 0.83 0.90
C PRO A 302 46.48 2.29 0.58
N ALA A 303 47.77 2.59 0.73
CA ALA A 303 48.42 3.83 0.39
C ALA A 303 48.33 4.19 -1.11
N GLU A 304 48.09 5.49 -1.34
CA GLU A 304 48.79 6.38 -2.28
C GLU A 304 49.51 5.75 -3.47
N HIS A 305 48.96 5.91 -4.68
CA HIS A 305 49.71 6.12 -5.92
C HIS A 305 48.91 7.07 -6.82
N GLY A 306 49.50 8.22 -7.16
CA GLY A 306 49.09 9.04 -8.30
C GLY A 306 50.33 9.66 -8.95
N PRO A 307 50.21 10.41 -10.05
CA PRO A 307 49.22 10.35 -11.12
C PRO A 307 49.89 10.08 -12.49
N ALA A 308 49.10 9.68 -13.50
CA ALA A 308 49.50 9.78 -14.90
C ALA A 308 48.38 10.48 -15.69
N HIS A 309 48.73 11.66 -16.19
CA HIS A 309 47.95 12.45 -17.13
C HIS A 309 47.68 11.68 -18.43
N SER A 310 46.45 11.79 -18.96
CA SER A 310 46.28 11.96 -20.40
C SER A 310 44.94 12.64 -20.68
N ASP A 311 45.04 13.74 -21.41
CA ASP A 311 43.97 14.55 -21.95
C ASP A 311 43.09 13.77 -22.92
N ALA A 312 41.77 13.91 -22.78
CA ALA A 312 40.85 13.82 -23.89
C ALA A 312 39.60 14.65 -23.56
N ALA A 313 39.59 15.87 -24.11
CA ALA A 313 38.39 16.63 -24.40
C ALA A 313 37.33 15.72 -25.05
N HIS A 314 36.04 16.01 -24.85
CA HIS A 314 34.99 16.07 -25.89
C HIS A 314 33.67 16.55 -25.23
N SER A 315 33.44 17.86 -25.39
CA SER A 315 32.18 18.48 -25.81
C SER A 315 30.86 18.03 -25.18
N ASN A 316 30.39 18.84 -24.22
CA ASN A 316 28.98 19.06 -23.92
C ASN A 316 28.28 19.63 -25.16
N THR A 317 27.30 18.91 -25.70
CA THR A 317 26.35 19.46 -26.68
C THR A 317 25.04 19.74 -25.97
N ALA A 318 24.77 21.03 -25.79
CA ALA A 318 23.49 21.56 -25.39
C ALA A 318 22.44 21.24 -26.46
N VAL A 319 21.30 20.67 -26.05
CA VAL A 319 20.12 20.58 -26.90
C VAL A 319 19.46 21.96 -26.90
N THR A 320 19.50 22.60 -28.05
CA THR A 320 18.89 23.89 -28.36
C THR A 320 17.37 23.77 -28.38
N ALA A 321 16.71 24.62 -27.59
CA ALA A 321 15.29 24.91 -27.71
C ALA A 321 15.04 25.73 -28.99
N ALA A 322 14.19 25.21 -29.87
CA ALA A 322 13.71 25.95 -31.03
C ALA A 322 12.65 26.96 -30.59
N THR A 323 12.97 28.24 -30.77
CA THR A 323 12.03 29.36 -30.73
C THR A 323 11.34 29.47 -32.09
N SER A 324 10.01 29.57 -32.09
CA SER A 324 9.27 30.12 -33.23
C SER A 324 8.51 31.37 -32.77
N THR A 325 8.79 32.47 -33.45
CA THR A 325 8.03 33.73 -33.49
C THR A 325 7.39 33.76 -34.89
N ALA A 326 6.26 34.36 -35.22
CA ALA A 326 5.19 35.10 -34.55
C ALA A 326 4.05 35.22 -35.58
N SER A 327 2.80 35.45 -35.16
CA SER A 327 1.96 36.47 -35.82
C SER A 327 0.76 36.87 -34.96
N THR A 328 0.43 38.14 -35.09
CA THR A 328 -0.31 39.03 -34.20
C THR A 328 -1.83 39.02 -34.39
N GLY A 329 -2.57 39.37 -33.32
CA GLY A 329 -3.92 39.97 -33.34
C GLY A 329 -4.96 39.07 -32.66
N GLY A 330 -5.79 39.49 -31.71
CA GLY A 330 -6.04 40.76 -31.03
C GLY A 330 -7.38 40.62 -30.28
N ARG A 331 -7.53 41.38 -29.18
CA ARG A 331 -8.75 41.70 -28.41
C ARG A 331 -9.29 40.74 -27.33
N GLU A 332 -9.15 41.28 -26.11
CA GLU A 332 -9.94 41.23 -24.86
C GLU A 332 -11.33 40.58 -24.88
N ALA A 333 -11.57 39.68 -23.91
CA ALA A 333 -12.70 39.75 -22.96
C ALA A 333 -12.49 38.70 -21.85
N GLY A 334 -12.72 39.09 -20.60
CA GLY A 334 -12.59 38.23 -19.42
C GLY A 334 -13.59 37.09 -19.38
N GLY A 335 -13.15 35.97 -18.82
CA GLY A 335 -13.95 34.78 -18.56
C GLY A 335 -13.12 33.77 -17.78
N GLU A 336 -13.41 33.65 -16.49
CA GLU A 336 -12.88 32.65 -15.57
C GLU A 336 -13.21 31.23 -16.11
N PRO A 337 -12.23 30.31 -16.31
CA PRO A 337 -12.58 28.97 -16.72
C PRO A 337 -12.85 28.10 -15.49
N ALA A 338 -14.07 27.60 -15.44
CA ALA A 338 -14.56 26.60 -14.52
C ALA A 338 -13.69 25.33 -14.56
N ALA A 339 -13.40 24.82 -13.35
CA ALA A 339 -12.89 23.48 -13.13
C ALA A 339 -13.95 22.45 -13.54
N ALA A 340 -13.83 21.88 -14.74
CA ALA A 340 -14.62 20.74 -15.19
C ALA A 340 -13.92 20.06 -16.37
N SER A 341 -13.06 19.07 -16.07
CA SER A 341 -12.71 17.96 -16.97
C SER A 341 -11.78 16.92 -16.32
N ASP A 342 -11.32 17.16 -15.08
CA ASP A 342 -10.46 16.24 -14.31
C ASP A 342 -11.25 15.15 -13.54
N ASP A 343 -12.43 14.72 -14.01
CA ASP A 343 -13.20 13.66 -13.32
C ASP A 343 -13.27 12.34 -14.13
N GLU A 344 -13.15 12.38 -15.47
CA GLU A 344 -13.27 11.17 -16.31
C GLU A 344 -11.98 10.34 -16.39
N GLU A 345 -10.80 10.96 -16.48
CA GLU A 345 -9.51 10.21 -16.41
C GLU A 345 -9.26 9.62 -15.00
N PHE A 346 -9.96 10.15 -14.00
CA PHE A 346 -9.75 9.90 -12.58
C PHE A 346 -10.64 8.79 -12.02
N GLY A 347 -11.77 8.51 -12.69
CA GLY A 347 -12.57 7.31 -12.44
C GLY A 347 -11.73 6.03 -12.53
N THR A 348 -10.81 5.97 -13.50
CA THR A 348 -9.97 4.79 -13.81
C THR A 348 -8.97 4.45 -12.69
N VAL A 349 -8.41 5.41 -11.97
CA VAL A 349 -7.40 5.15 -10.91
C VAL A 349 -8.03 4.60 -9.64
N ALA A 350 -9.26 5.04 -9.32
CA ALA A 350 -10.03 4.55 -8.18
C ALA A 350 -10.75 3.22 -8.48
N THR A 351 -11.25 3.02 -9.71
CA THR A 351 -11.85 1.74 -10.14
C THR A 351 -10.82 0.64 -10.31
N ALA A 352 -9.54 0.96 -10.56
CA ALA A 352 -8.48 -0.03 -10.75
C ALA A 352 -8.13 -0.86 -9.50
N TRP A 353 -8.72 -0.58 -8.33
CA TRP A 353 -8.56 -1.39 -7.11
C TRP A 353 -9.82 -2.15 -6.70
N THR A 354 -10.98 -1.83 -7.24
CA THR A 354 -12.25 -2.37 -6.76
C THR A 354 -13.18 -2.72 -7.92
N ASP A 355 -13.34 -4.01 -8.15
CA ASP A 355 -14.63 -4.57 -8.59
C ASP A 355 -15.36 -5.10 -7.34
N THR A 356 -15.76 -4.17 -6.46
CA THR A 356 -16.54 -4.51 -5.26
C THR A 356 -17.67 -3.51 -5.11
N ALA A 357 -18.79 -3.88 -5.73
CA ALA A 357 -20.15 -3.71 -5.29
C ALA A 357 -20.51 -2.43 -4.49
N ARG A 358 -21.19 -1.54 -5.22
CA ARG A 358 -22.27 -0.71 -4.69
C ARG A 358 -23.33 -1.60 -4.01
N ALA A 359 -23.27 -1.76 -2.69
CA ALA A 359 -24.35 -2.18 -1.78
C ALA A 359 -23.77 -2.04 -0.35
N THR A 360 -24.31 -1.33 0.64
CA THR A 360 -25.70 -1.05 1.00
C THR A 360 -25.65 0.13 1.98
N ALA A 361 -26.37 1.22 1.73
CA ALA A 361 -26.68 2.20 2.78
C ALA A 361 -27.98 1.77 3.48
N PRO A 362 -28.09 1.85 4.82
CA PRO A 362 -29.33 1.52 5.52
C PRO A 362 -30.37 2.62 5.24
N GLY A 363 -31.59 2.18 4.92
CA GLY A 363 -32.71 3.05 4.55
C GLY A 363 -33.07 4.06 5.64
N GLU A 364 -33.20 5.31 5.22
CA GLU A 364 -33.87 6.35 6.00
C GLU A 364 -35.35 6.01 6.12
N VAL A 365 -35.80 5.89 7.38
CA VAL A 365 -37.20 5.82 7.76
C VAL A 365 -37.76 7.24 7.63
N GLU A 366 -38.50 7.53 6.55
CA GLU A 366 -39.34 8.72 6.48
C GLU A 366 -40.54 8.54 7.41
N VAL A 367 -40.43 9.13 8.61
CA VAL A 367 -41.58 9.50 9.42
C VAL A 367 -42.07 10.85 8.93
N THR A 368 -43.12 10.85 8.11
CA THR A 368 -43.95 12.04 7.91
C THR A 368 -45.33 11.80 8.53
N GLY A 369 -45.57 12.50 9.63
CA GLY A 369 -46.90 12.71 10.18
C GLY A 369 -47.34 14.15 9.94
N ALA A 370 -48.66 14.36 10.10
CA ALA A 370 -49.44 15.61 10.04
C ALA A 370 -49.99 15.98 8.64
N LEU A 371 -51.26 16.35 8.44
CA LEU A 371 -52.42 16.58 9.31
C LEU A 371 -53.68 16.71 8.42
N GLU A 372 -54.84 16.40 8.99
CA GLU A 372 -56.19 16.97 8.74
C GLU A 372 -56.97 16.71 7.44
N GLY A 373 -58.23 16.26 7.62
CA GLY A 373 -59.31 16.60 6.68
C GLY A 373 -60.45 15.61 6.47
N SER A 374 -61.30 15.39 7.50
CA SER A 374 -62.77 15.29 7.41
C SER A 374 -63.43 14.68 6.14
N ARG A 375 -64.15 13.54 6.30
CA ARG A 375 -65.61 13.42 6.05
C ARG A 375 -66.15 11.97 6.06
N ARG A 376 -67.17 11.78 6.92
CA ARG A 376 -68.44 11.05 6.76
C ARG A 376 -68.45 9.53 6.52
N ASP A 377 -68.90 8.84 7.56
CA ASP A 377 -70.10 7.99 7.58
C ASP A 377 -70.66 7.53 6.24
N THR A 378 -70.62 6.22 5.97
CA THR A 378 -71.83 5.42 5.72
C THR A 378 -71.51 3.93 5.74
N HIS A 379 -72.14 3.24 6.68
CA HIS A 379 -72.36 1.80 6.66
C HIS A 379 -73.46 1.47 5.64
N PRO A 380 -73.41 0.31 4.97
CA PRO A 380 -74.64 -0.45 4.85
C PRO A 380 -74.44 -1.89 5.32
N GLY A 381 -75.39 -2.32 6.14
CA GLY A 381 -75.49 -3.70 6.60
C GLY A 381 -76.02 -4.64 5.51
N GLY A 382 -75.60 -5.90 5.64
CA GLY A 382 -76.49 -7.04 5.83
C GLY A 382 -77.51 -7.38 4.73
N ALA A 383 -77.18 -8.42 3.95
CA ALA A 383 -78.04 -9.52 3.48
C ALA A 383 -77.11 -10.43 2.66
N GLY A 384 -77.10 -11.76 2.71
CA GLY A 384 -77.97 -12.79 3.25
C GLY A 384 -77.55 -14.10 2.55
N THR A 385 -77.92 -15.22 3.16
CA THR A 385 -77.71 -16.65 2.77
C THR A 385 -76.30 -17.23 2.85
#